data_AF-A0A3D3CQ21-F1
#
_entry.id   AF-A0A3D3CQ21-F1
#
_cell.length_a   1.000
_cell.length_b   1.000
_cell.length_c   1.000
_cell.angle_alpha   90.00
_cell.angle_beta   90.00
_cell.angle_gamma   90.00
#
_symmetry.space_group_name_H-M   'P 1'
#
loop_
_entity.id
_entity.type
_entity.pdbx_description
1 polymer ?
#
loop_
_entity_poly.entity_id
_entity_poly.type
_entity_poly.pdbx_seq_one_letter_code
_entity_poly.pdbx_strand_id
1 'polypeptide(L)'
;MRNPLALLLIAVVFISAWLWINRAPALKFRPVKGYLDMISLSSDQKQRVDAVRKDFFPKLDGIRQKLRIKRLQLNDLIFSSKPDMKTIEDKTREIASLQTELEKEVVNHILQEKEILMPEQNKQFYMIIKKEFEKDGLWMHGVRKAQK
;
A
#
# COMPACT_ATOMS: atom_id res chain seq x y z
N MET A 1 -32.60 -36.70 -27.74
CA MET A 1 -33.57 -35.65 -27.36
C MET A 1 -32.83 -34.60 -26.54
N ARG A 2 -32.68 -33.37 -27.04
CA ARG A 2 -32.04 -32.26 -26.32
C ARG A 2 -32.97 -31.84 -25.17
N ASN A 3 -32.51 -31.93 -23.93
CA ASN A 3 -33.33 -31.63 -22.76
C ASN A 3 -33.42 -30.10 -22.59
N PRO A 4 -34.57 -29.46 -22.88
CA PRO A 4 -34.69 -28.00 -22.88
C PRO A 4 -34.45 -27.40 -21.49
N LEU A 5 -34.71 -28.18 -20.44
CA LEU A 5 -34.44 -27.83 -19.04
C LEU A 5 -32.95 -27.62 -18.73
N ALA A 6 -32.07 -28.40 -19.37
CA ALA A 6 -30.63 -28.27 -19.15
C ALA A 6 -30.08 -26.94 -19.72
N LEU A 7 -30.65 -26.45 -20.83
CA LEU A 7 -30.26 -25.18 -21.44
C LEU A 7 -30.72 -23.98 -20.60
N LEU A 8 -31.89 -24.07 -19.97
CA LEU A 8 -32.41 -23.03 -19.08
C LEU A 8 -31.56 -22.89 -17.81
N LEU A 9 -31.11 -24.01 -17.22
CA LEU A 9 -30.22 -23.96 -16.05
C LEU A 9 -28.88 -23.31 -16.36
N ILE A 10 -28.30 -23.61 -17.53
CA ILE A 10 -27.05 -22.99 -17.98
C ILE A 10 -27.24 -21.48 -18.16
N ALA A 11 -28.33 -21.04 -18.79
CA ALA A 11 -28.63 -19.63 -18.96
C ALA A 11 -28.78 -18.89 -17.63
N VAL A 12 -29.42 -19.49 -16.63
CA VAL A 12 -29.55 -18.92 -15.28
C VAL A 12 -28.19 -18.78 -14.56
N VAL A 13 -27.28 -19.73 -14.75
CA VAL A 13 -25.90 -19.64 -14.20
C VAL A 13 -25.12 -18.51 -14.88
N PHE A 14 -25.22 -18.36 -16.20
CA PHE A 14 -24.56 -17.26 -16.91
C PHE A 14 -25.17 -15.89 -16.56
N ILE A 15 -26.50 -15.79 -16.43
CA ILE A 15 -27.17 -14.55 -16.02
C ILE A 15 -26.80 -14.19 -14.58
N SER A 16 -26.78 -15.17 -13.66
CA SER A 16 -26.38 -14.91 -12.28
C SER A 16 -24.90 -14.54 -12.14
N ALA A 17 -24.00 -15.18 -12.91
CA ALA A 17 -22.59 -14.78 -13.00
C ALA A 17 -22.42 -13.38 -13.61
N TRP A 18 -23.15 -13.07 -14.69
CA TRP A 18 -23.14 -11.75 -15.33
C TRP A 18 -23.65 -10.65 -14.40
N LEU A 19 -24.74 -10.91 -13.68
CA LEU A 19 -25.28 -9.99 -12.67
C LEU A 19 -24.34 -9.87 -11.48
N TRP A 20 -23.62 -10.92 -11.07
CA TRP A 20 -22.64 -10.86 -9.98
C TRP A 20 -21.37 -10.08 -10.39
N ILE A 21 -20.87 -10.27 -11.60
CA ILE A 21 -19.73 -9.51 -12.15
C ILE A 21 -20.09 -8.02 -12.32
N ASN A 22 -21.31 -7.70 -12.79
CA ASN A 22 -21.75 -6.33 -12.97
C ASN A 22 -22.33 -5.66 -11.71
N ARG A 23 -22.66 -6.44 -10.67
CA ARG A 23 -22.97 -5.93 -9.31
C ARG A 23 -21.79 -5.96 -8.35
N ALA A 24 -20.70 -6.63 -8.70
CA ALA A 24 -19.44 -6.42 -8.00
C ALA A 24 -19.19 -4.91 -8.05
N PRO A 25 -19.16 -4.22 -6.91
CA PRO A 25 -18.90 -2.80 -6.94
C PRO A 25 -17.57 -2.65 -7.66
N ALA A 26 -17.57 -1.97 -8.81
CA ALA A 26 -16.33 -1.50 -9.42
C ALA A 26 -15.52 -0.96 -8.25
N LEU A 27 -14.43 -1.65 -7.88
CA LEU A 27 -13.72 -1.43 -6.63
C LEU A 27 -13.51 0.06 -6.56
N LYS A 28 -14.34 0.74 -5.75
CA LYS A 28 -14.33 2.20 -5.70
C LYS A 28 -13.02 2.49 -5.02
N PHE A 29 -11.99 2.74 -5.82
CA PHE A 29 -10.69 3.18 -5.34
C PHE A 29 -10.98 4.39 -4.47
N ARG A 30 -10.95 4.19 -3.15
CA ARG A 30 -10.90 5.32 -2.24
C ARG A 30 -9.50 5.90 -2.45
N PRO A 31 -9.36 7.17 -2.86
CA PRO A 31 -8.05 7.74 -3.07
C PRO A 31 -7.26 7.60 -1.77
N VAL A 32 -6.17 6.85 -1.83
CA VAL A 32 -5.30 6.66 -0.68
C VAL A 32 -4.65 8.00 -0.39
N LYS A 33 -4.86 8.49 0.84
CA LYS A 33 -4.47 9.84 1.19
C LYS A 33 -2.95 9.93 1.41
N GLY A 34 -2.25 10.72 0.59
CA GLY A 34 -0.81 10.96 0.65
C GLY A 34 -0.46 12.39 1.05
N TYR A 35 0.84 12.71 1.09
CA TYR A 35 1.34 14.04 1.49
C TYR A 35 0.88 15.15 0.55
N LEU A 36 0.82 14.86 -0.75
CA LEU A 36 0.41 15.84 -1.76
C LEU A 36 -1.07 16.25 -1.66
N ASP A 37 -1.89 15.57 -0.85
CA ASP A 37 -3.28 15.98 -0.63
C ASP A 37 -3.40 17.21 0.29
N MET A 38 -2.27 17.67 0.84
CA MET A 38 -2.16 18.93 1.59
C MET A 38 -1.75 20.12 0.70
N ILE A 39 -1.50 19.87 -0.58
CA ILE A 39 -1.01 20.87 -1.55
C ILE A 39 -2.08 21.10 -2.61
N SER A 40 -2.21 22.35 -3.06
CA SER A 40 -3.10 22.70 -4.18
C SER A 40 -2.51 22.19 -5.51
N LEU A 41 -2.98 21.05 -5.98
CA LEU A 41 -2.61 20.45 -7.27
C LEU A 41 -3.61 20.79 -8.38
N SER A 42 -3.12 20.94 -9.62
CA SER A 42 -3.97 20.99 -10.81
C SER A 42 -4.65 19.64 -11.09
N SER A 43 -5.65 19.62 -11.97
CA SER A 43 -6.31 18.37 -12.39
C SER A 43 -5.32 17.36 -12.96
N ASP A 44 -4.44 17.82 -13.86
CA ASP A 44 -3.45 16.96 -14.52
C ASP A 44 -2.42 16.42 -13.54
N GLN A 45 -1.98 17.26 -12.58
CA GLN A 45 -1.08 16.84 -11.51
C GLN A 45 -1.72 15.75 -10.64
N LYS A 46 -3.00 15.90 -10.26
CA LYS A 46 -3.71 14.88 -9.49
C LYS A 46 -3.76 13.54 -10.22
N GLN A 47 -4.04 13.56 -11.52
CA GLN A 47 -4.07 12.33 -12.32
C GLN A 47 -2.70 11.63 -12.36
N ARG A 48 -1.60 12.40 -12.50
CA ARG A 48 -0.25 11.85 -12.45
C ARG A 48 0.09 11.28 -11.08
N VAL A 49 -0.30 11.97 -10.01
CA VAL A 49 -0.11 11.50 -8.62
C VAL A 49 -0.87 10.19 -8.38
N ASP A 50 -2.13 10.10 -8.82
CA ASP A 50 -2.93 8.89 -8.70
C ASP A 50 -2.32 7.71 -9.47
N ALA A 51 -1.71 7.97 -10.64
CA ALA A 51 -1.01 6.93 -11.40
C ALA A 51 0.19 6.38 -10.62
N VAL A 52 1.05 7.25 -10.07
CA VAL A 52 2.20 6.83 -9.26
C VAL A 52 1.76 6.07 -8.01
N ARG A 53 0.67 6.52 -7.36
CA ARG A 53 0.12 5.89 -6.15
C ARG A 53 -0.41 4.47 -6.39
N LYS A 54 -0.99 4.20 -7.57
CA LYS A 54 -1.53 2.87 -7.91
C LYS A 54 -0.47 1.78 -7.89
N ASP A 55 0.77 2.10 -8.28
CA ASP A 55 1.87 1.15 -8.26
C ASP A 55 2.54 1.08 -6.89
N PHE A 56 2.59 2.21 -6.19
CA PHE A 56 3.30 2.33 -4.92
C PHE A 56 2.60 1.60 -3.76
N PHE A 57 1.31 1.86 -3.53
CA PHE A 57 0.61 1.34 -2.33
C PHE A 57 0.55 -0.19 -2.27
N PRO A 58 0.28 -0.92 -3.36
CA PRO A 58 0.29 -2.38 -3.32
C PRO A 58 1.67 -2.96 -2.97
N LYS A 59 2.76 -2.38 -3.49
CA LYS A 59 4.13 -2.78 -3.14
C LYS A 59 4.40 -2.55 -1.66
N LEU A 60 4.05 -1.36 -1.17
CA LEU A 60 4.21 -0.97 0.22
C LEU A 60 3.46 -1.91 1.18
N ASP A 61 2.20 -2.22 0.86
CA ASP A 61 1.38 -3.13 1.64
C ASP A 61 1.94 -4.55 1.65
N GLY A 62 2.45 -5.03 0.51
CA GLY A 62 3.14 -6.31 0.41
C GLY A 62 4.35 -6.40 1.34
N ILE A 63 5.22 -5.38 1.36
CA ILE A 63 6.38 -5.34 2.24
C ILE A 63 5.96 -5.26 3.71
N ARG A 64 4.97 -4.43 4.04
CA ARG A 64 4.42 -4.31 5.41
C ARG A 64 3.84 -5.62 5.94
N GLN A 65 3.11 -6.36 5.10
CA GLN A 65 2.58 -7.67 5.47
C GLN A 65 3.72 -8.67 5.75
N LYS A 66 4.75 -8.72 4.90
CA LYS A 66 5.94 -9.54 5.14
C LYS A 66 6.62 -9.16 6.46
N LEU A 67 6.84 -7.86 6.71
CA LEU A 67 7.41 -7.38 7.97
C LEU A 67 6.60 -7.83 9.20
N ARG A 68 5.27 -7.70 9.14
CA ARG A 68 4.38 -8.15 10.22
C ARG A 68 4.56 -9.65 10.49
N ILE A 69 4.55 -10.48 9.44
CA ILE A 69 4.73 -11.93 9.57
C ILE A 69 6.09 -12.25 10.19
N LYS A 70 7.17 -11.64 9.69
CA LYS A 70 8.52 -11.89 10.19
C LYS A 70 8.70 -11.46 11.64
N ARG A 71 8.08 -10.36 12.06
CA ARG A 71 8.08 -9.91 13.46
C ARG A 71 7.34 -10.87 14.40
N LEU A 72 6.22 -11.46 13.94
CA LEU A 72 5.53 -12.51 14.69
C LEU A 72 6.41 -13.77 14.80
N GLN A 73 7.05 -14.19 13.71
CA GLN A 73 8.01 -15.30 13.74
C GLN A 73 9.18 -15.03 14.71
N LEU A 74 9.71 -13.82 14.72
CA LEU A 74 10.76 -13.42 15.66
C LEU A 74 10.27 -13.52 17.11
N ASN A 75 9.05 -13.05 17.40
CA ASN A 75 8.44 -13.19 18.71
C ASN A 75 8.38 -14.66 19.15
N ASP A 76 7.90 -15.55 18.27
CA ASP A 76 7.80 -16.98 18.58
C ASP A 76 9.17 -17.62 18.86
N LEU A 77 10.22 -17.20 18.14
CA LEU A 77 11.59 -17.68 18.36
C LEU A 77 12.13 -17.23 19.72
N ILE A 78 11.92 -15.96 20.10
CA ILE A 78 12.37 -15.39 21.38
C ILE A 78 11.71 -16.11 22.56
N PHE A 79 10.43 -16.45 22.45
CA PHE A 79 9.66 -17.08 23.54
C PHE A 79 9.58 -18.62 23.43
N SER A 80 10.38 -19.24 22.57
CA SER A 80 10.49 -20.69 22.50
C SER A 80 11.13 -21.28 23.77
N SER A 81 10.90 -22.56 24.05
CA SER A 81 11.41 -23.22 25.26
C SER A 81 12.93 -23.30 25.33
N LYS A 82 13.60 -23.24 24.17
CA LYS A 82 15.06 -23.18 24.02
C LYS A 82 15.41 -22.22 22.87
N PRO A 83 15.51 -20.91 23.15
CA PRO A 83 15.84 -19.92 22.13
C PRO A 83 17.21 -20.21 21.50
N ASP A 84 17.27 -20.22 20.16
CA ASP A 84 18.52 -20.32 19.40
C ASP A 84 18.91 -18.94 18.86
N MET A 85 20.02 -18.40 19.37
CA MET A 85 20.47 -17.05 19.01
C MET A 85 20.79 -16.91 17.53
N LYS A 86 21.33 -17.95 16.90
CA LYS A 86 21.65 -17.91 15.47
C LYS A 86 20.38 -17.74 14.62
N THR A 87 19.34 -18.52 14.91
CA THR A 87 18.04 -18.41 14.22
C THR A 87 17.37 -17.05 14.48
N ILE A 88 17.50 -16.50 15.68
CA ILE A 88 16.99 -15.16 16.03
C ILE A 88 17.72 -14.06 15.23
N GLU A 89 19.05 -14.14 15.14
CA GLU A 89 19.85 -13.20 14.35
C GLU A 89 19.51 -13.27 12.86
N ASP A 90 19.37 -14.48 12.31
CA ASP A 90 18.95 -14.70 10.92
C ASP A 90 17.58 -14.05 10.65
N LYS A 91 16.62 -14.24 11.56
CA LYS A 91 15.29 -13.62 11.45
C LYS A 91 15.36 -12.10 11.54
N THR A 92 16.21 -11.57 12.41
CA THR A 92 16.42 -10.13 12.57
C THR A 92 17.02 -9.52 11.30
N ARG A 93 17.95 -10.21 10.64
CA ARG A 93 18.52 -9.79 9.34
C ARG A 93 17.48 -9.79 8.23
N GLU A 94 16.59 -10.78 8.18
CA GLU A 94 15.45 -10.78 7.23
C GLU A 94 14.55 -9.56 7.44
N ILE A 95 14.22 -9.22 8.69
CA ILE A 95 13.40 -8.05 9.03
C ILE A 95 14.12 -6.76 8.61
N ALA A 96 15.41 -6.62 8.93
CA ALA A 96 16.21 -5.45 8.56
C ALA A 96 16.28 -5.26 7.03
N SER A 97 16.42 -6.34 6.26
CA SER A 97 16.39 -6.27 4.80
C SER A 97 15.05 -5.75 4.27
N LEU A 98 13.93 -6.22 4.82
CA LEU A 98 12.60 -5.75 4.44
C LEU A 98 12.34 -4.30 4.86
N GLN A 99 12.91 -3.86 5.99
CA GLN A 99 12.89 -2.45 6.38
C GLN A 99 13.65 -1.61 5.35
N THR A 100 14.87 -1.99 5.00
CA THR A 100 15.64 -1.27 3.96
C THR A 100 14.89 -1.21 2.62
N GLU A 101 14.24 -2.30 2.21
CA GLU A 101 13.41 -2.35 1.00
C GLU A 101 12.23 -1.35 1.09
N LEU A 102 11.52 -1.35 2.22
CA LEU A 102 10.42 -0.42 2.49
C LEU A 102 10.88 1.04 2.41
N GLU A 103 12.01 1.38 3.03
CA GLU A 103 12.60 2.73 3.00
C GLU A 103 12.96 3.17 1.59
N LYS A 104 13.55 2.29 0.79
CA LYS A 104 13.89 2.57 -0.62
C LYS A 104 12.65 2.86 -1.45
N GLU A 105 11.59 2.07 -1.30
CA GLU A 105 10.33 2.31 -2.01
C GLU A 105 9.72 3.65 -1.62
N VAL A 106 9.75 4.01 -0.33
CA VAL A 106 9.29 5.32 0.15
C VAL A 106 10.08 6.47 -0.50
N VAL A 107 11.40 6.40 -0.48
CA VAL A 107 12.27 7.44 -1.07
C VAL A 107 11.99 7.57 -2.56
N ASN A 108 11.91 6.46 -3.28
CA ASN A 108 11.59 6.44 -4.71
C ASN A 108 10.23 7.10 -4.98
N HIS A 109 9.20 6.80 -4.16
CA HIS A 109 7.89 7.40 -4.31
C HIS A 109 7.90 8.91 -4.08
N ILE A 110 8.61 9.39 -3.06
CA ILE A 110 8.76 10.83 -2.79
C ILE A 110 9.44 11.53 -3.97
N LEU A 111 10.46 10.92 -4.58
CA LEU A 111 11.12 11.46 -5.76
C LEU A 111 10.18 11.53 -6.96
N GLN A 112 9.38 10.49 -7.20
CA GLN A 112 8.36 10.49 -8.27
C GLN A 112 7.29 11.55 -8.04
N GLU A 113 6.81 11.72 -6.80
CA GLU A 113 5.85 12.77 -6.43
C GLU A 113 6.45 14.17 -6.64
N LYS A 114 7.73 14.37 -6.28
CA LYS A 114 8.47 15.63 -6.45
C LYS A 114 8.53 16.10 -7.91
N GLU A 115 8.71 15.18 -8.86
CA GLU A 115 8.79 15.46 -10.30
C GLU A 115 7.47 15.95 -10.92
N ILE A 116 6.34 15.78 -10.22
CA ILE A 116 5.03 16.24 -10.69
C ILE A 116 4.80 17.73 -10.34
N LEU A 117 5.52 18.23 -9.35
CA LEU A 117 5.25 19.53 -8.72
C LEU A 117 5.99 20.69 -9.41
N MET A 118 5.33 21.83 -9.44
CA MET A 118 5.95 23.11 -9.78
C MET A 118 6.90 23.56 -8.66
N PRO A 119 7.86 24.48 -8.93
CA PRO A 119 8.84 24.93 -7.93
C PRO A 119 8.21 25.40 -6.61
N GLU A 120 7.09 26.13 -6.66
CA GLU A 120 6.42 26.64 -5.45
C GLU A 120 5.74 25.53 -4.64
N GLN A 121 5.09 24.58 -5.32
CA GLN A 121 4.51 23.39 -4.68
C GLN A 121 5.61 22.50 -4.07
N ASN A 122 6.78 22.43 -4.70
CA ASN A 122 7.94 21.70 -4.21
C ASN A 122 8.45 22.22 -2.86
N LYS A 123 8.38 23.54 -2.61
CA LYS A 123 8.71 24.12 -1.30
C LYS A 123 7.72 23.68 -0.22
N GLN A 124 6.43 23.70 -0.53
CA GLN A 124 5.39 23.21 0.40
C GLN A 124 5.57 21.72 0.70
N PHE A 125 5.86 20.93 -0.34
CA PHE A 125 6.12 19.50 -0.21
C PHE A 125 7.33 19.22 0.67
N TYR A 126 8.44 19.95 0.47
CA TYR A 126 9.62 19.85 1.33
C TYR A 126 9.29 20.09 2.81
N MET A 127 8.50 21.13 3.12
CA MET A 127 8.14 21.43 4.50
C MET A 127 7.29 20.32 5.14
N ILE A 128 6.37 19.73 4.38
CA ILE A 128 5.56 18.59 4.83
C ILE A 128 6.46 17.38 5.10
N ILE A 129 7.29 17.01 4.12
CA ILE A 129 8.18 15.85 4.24
C ILE A 129 9.15 16.01 5.42
N LYS A 130 9.81 17.18 5.53
CA LYS A 130 10.72 17.47 6.64
C LYS A 130 10.07 17.26 8.01
N LYS A 131 8.86 17.80 8.19
CA LYS A 131 8.11 17.66 9.45
C LYS A 131 7.79 16.20 9.78
N GLU A 132 7.53 15.38 8.79
CA GLU A 132 7.24 13.95 8.99
C GLU A 132 8.50 13.16 9.32
N PHE A 133 9.63 13.49 8.68
CA PHE A 133 10.94 12.94 9.03
C PHE A 133 11.33 13.23 10.49
N GLU A 134 11.04 14.44 10.98
CA GLU A 134 11.37 14.87 12.34
C GLU A 134 10.58 14.13 13.44
N LYS A 135 9.41 13.54 13.13
CA LYS A 135 8.54 12.90 14.12
C LYS A 135 8.82 11.41 14.31
N ASP A 136 8.60 10.64 13.25
CA ASP A 136 8.50 9.17 13.33
C ASP A 136 9.41 8.47 12.29
N GLY A 137 10.15 9.25 11.48
CA GLY A 137 10.80 8.77 10.26
C GLY A 137 9.79 8.43 9.14
N LEU A 138 10.32 8.12 7.95
CA LEU A 138 9.54 7.86 6.72
C LEU A 138 8.60 6.64 6.75
N TRP A 139 8.63 5.87 7.83
CA TRP A 139 8.06 4.53 7.93
C TRP A 139 6.53 4.51 8.00
N MET A 140 5.91 5.65 8.29
CA MET A 140 4.48 5.82 8.46
C MET A 140 3.86 6.58 7.29
N HIS A 141 3.85 6.00 6.08
CA HIS A 141 2.94 6.47 5.04
C HIS A 141 1.50 6.17 5.44
N GLY A 142 0.83 7.23 5.87
CA GLY A 142 -0.56 7.30 6.23
C GLY A 142 -0.71 8.55 7.07
N VAL A 143 -1.29 9.61 6.50
CA VAL A 143 -1.71 10.77 7.28
C VAL A 143 -2.75 10.26 8.27
N ARG A 144 -2.33 9.94 9.51
CA ARG A 144 -3.27 9.73 10.60
C ARG A 144 -4.05 11.03 10.68
N LYS A 145 -5.35 10.99 10.43
CA LYS A 145 -6.21 12.09 10.84
C LYS A 145 -5.89 12.30 12.32
N ALA A 146 -5.45 13.51 12.68
CA ALA A 146 -5.66 13.97 14.04
C ALA A 146 -7.15 13.68 14.32
N GLN A 147 -7.43 12.81 15.29
CA GLN A 147 -8.77 12.69 15.81
C GLN A 147 -9.20 14.11 16.18
N LYS A 148 -10.33 14.54 15.59
CA LYS A 148 -11.01 15.76 16.00
C LYS A 148 -11.34 15.68 17.48
#